data_AF-A0A800DYE8-F1
#
_entry.id   AF-A0A800DYE8-F1
#
_cell.length_a   1.000
_cell.length_b   1.000
_cell.length_c   1.000
_cell.angle_alpha   90.00
_cell.angle_beta   90.00
_cell.angle_gamma   90.00
#
_symmetry.space_group_name_H-M   'P 1'
#
loop_
_entity.id
_entity.type
_entity.pdbx_description
1 polymer ?
#
loop_
_entity_poly.entity_id
_entity_poly.type
_entity_poly.pdbx_seq_one_letter_code
_entity_poly.pdbx_strand_id
1 'polypeptide(L)'
;PLNKSKAYGIFPITNGAVVTSGNYEKFVIFDNKRYAHIIDPRTGYPTNGIISVTVFASSAELADALATSVFVMGFDVGINLINQLPKVACIIIDDKGNIHKSNGIQIKNFK
;
A
#
# COMPACT_ATOMS: atom_id res chain seq x y z
N PRO A 1 -5.32 8.94 2.92
CA PRO A 1 -4.36 8.68 4.02
C PRO A 1 -4.16 9.85 5.00
N LEU A 2 -4.03 11.09 4.50
CA LEU A 2 -3.58 12.23 5.32
C LEU A 2 -4.67 12.85 6.23
N ASN A 3 -5.94 12.59 5.97
CA ASN A 3 -7.04 13.02 6.83
C ASN A 3 -7.53 11.84 7.69
N LYS A 4 -7.31 11.91 9.01
CA LYS A 4 -7.67 10.84 9.95
C LYS A 4 -9.17 10.67 10.20
N SER A 5 -9.99 11.69 9.90
CA SER A 5 -11.44 11.63 10.11
C SER A 5 -12.23 11.17 8.89
N LYS A 6 -11.55 10.89 7.76
CA LYS A 6 -12.19 10.51 6.50
C LYS A 6 -11.71 9.15 6.02
N ALA A 7 -12.62 8.18 5.97
CA ALA A 7 -12.38 6.92 5.29
C ALA A 7 -12.34 7.14 3.77
N TYR A 8 -11.33 6.57 3.10
CA TYR A 8 -11.21 6.66 1.64
C TYR A 8 -12.05 5.60 0.92
N GLY A 9 -12.28 4.47 1.58
CA GLY A 9 -13.11 3.37 1.11
C GLY A 9 -13.43 2.42 2.24
N ILE A 10 -14.51 1.68 2.10
CA ILE A 10 -14.96 0.65 3.06
C ILE A 10 -15.04 -0.66 2.29
N PHE A 11 -14.43 -1.70 2.84
CA PHE A 11 -14.37 -3.02 2.22
C PHE A 11 -14.88 -4.08 3.21
N PRO A 12 -15.90 -4.87 2.86
CA PRO A 12 -16.28 -6.01 3.68
C PRO A 12 -15.17 -7.06 3.61
N ILE A 13 -14.86 -7.66 4.76
CA ILE A 13 -13.92 -8.78 4.84
C ILE A 13 -14.59 -9.95 5.56
N THR A 14 -14.33 -11.16 5.07
CA THR A 14 -14.79 -12.41 5.68
C THR A 14 -13.67 -13.42 5.58
N ASN A 15 -13.25 -13.98 6.72
CA ASN A 15 -12.18 -14.97 6.81
C ASN A 15 -10.89 -14.57 6.05
N GLY A 16 -10.36 -13.39 6.34
CA GLY A 16 -9.11 -12.89 5.77
C GLY A 16 -8.51 -11.78 6.62
N ALA A 17 -7.41 -11.20 6.15
CA ALA A 17 -6.71 -10.09 6.78
C ALA A 17 -6.51 -8.91 5.82
N VAL A 18 -6.40 -7.71 6.40
CA VAL A 18 -6.02 -6.47 5.71
C VAL A 18 -4.87 -5.85 6.46
N VAL A 19 -3.79 -5.54 5.74
CA VAL A 19 -2.62 -4.83 6.30
C VAL A 19 -2.29 -3.64 5.41
N THR A 20 -1.87 -2.54 6.02
CA THR A 20 -1.44 -1.33 5.30
C THR A 20 -0.04 -0.94 5.70
N SER A 21 0.86 -0.84 4.72
CA SER A 21 2.18 -0.22 4.87
C SER A 21 2.09 1.23 4.36
N GLY A 22 2.48 2.19 5.19
CA GLY A 22 2.35 3.62 4.87
C GLY A 22 3.56 4.43 5.31
N ASN A 23 4.00 5.38 4.49
CA ASN A 23 5.10 6.28 4.84
C ASN A 23 4.67 7.50 5.68
N TYR A 24 3.38 7.58 6.03
CA TYR A 24 2.83 8.70 6.81
C TYR A 24 2.82 8.46 8.32
N GLU A 25 3.04 7.22 8.77
CA GLU A 25 3.09 6.90 10.20
C GLU A 25 4.47 7.13 10.81
N LYS A 26 5.54 6.79 10.08
CA LYS A 26 6.93 6.98 10.50
C LYS A 26 7.76 7.51 9.34
N PHE A 27 8.22 8.74 9.44
CA PHE A 27 9.07 9.42 8.46
C PHE A 27 9.96 10.46 9.14
N VAL A 28 11.04 10.85 8.46
CA VAL A 28 11.88 11.98 8.86
C VAL A 28 11.90 13.00 7.71
N ILE A 29 11.95 14.29 8.04
CA ILE A 29 12.21 15.35 7.07
C ILE A 29 13.68 15.74 7.21
N PHE A 30 14.42 15.66 6.10
CA PHE A 30 15.82 16.08 6.03
C PHE A 30 16.01 16.86 4.72
N ASP A 31 16.63 18.03 4.76
CA ASP A 31 16.77 18.94 3.61
C ASP A 31 15.46 19.17 2.83
N ASN A 32 14.37 19.46 3.54
CA ASN A 32 13.02 19.64 2.99
C ASN A 32 12.47 18.43 2.20
N LYS A 33 13.12 17.27 2.26
CA LYS A 33 12.67 16.03 1.65
C LYS A 33 12.18 15.05 2.71
N ARG A 34 11.05 14.40 2.42
CA ARG A 34 10.47 13.38 3.28
C ARG A 34 11.11 12.03 3.00
N TYR A 35 11.58 11.36 4.04
CA TYR A 35 12.17 10.03 3.99
C TYR A 35 11.28 9.04 4.73
N ALA A 36 10.80 8.01 4.03
CA ALA A 36 10.04 6.92 4.62
C ALA A 36 10.94 6.04 5.51
N HIS A 37 10.34 5.32 6.48
CA HIS A 37 11.04 4.28 7.24
C HIS A 37 11.24 2.97 6.46
N ILE A 38 10.59 2.84 5.29
CA ILE A 38 10.71 1.68 4.42
C ILE A 38 11.90 1.92 3.47
N ILE A 39 12.92 1.07 3.59
CA ILE A 39 14.16 1.14 2.83
C ILE A 39 14.08 0.25 1.60
N ASP A 40 14.53 0.77 0.46
CA ASP A 40 14.74 -0.03 -0.73
C ASP A 40 16.09 -0.77 -0.60
N PRO A 41 16.10 -2.11 -0.46
CA PRO A 41 17.33 -2.87 -0.26
C PRO A 41 18.27 -2.82 -1.47
N ARG A 42 17.78 -2.46 -2.67
CA ARG A 42 18.61 -2.32 -3.87
C ARG A 42 19.53 -1.11 -3.81
N THR A 43 19.10 -0.06 -3.09
CA THR A 43 19.80 1.23 -3.04
C THR A 43 20.31 1.58 -1.65
N GLY A 44 19.73 1.00 -0.59
CA GLY A 44 19.97 1.40 0.79
C GLY A 44 19.27 2.70 1.19
N TYR A 45 18.50 3.31 0.28
CA TYR A 45 17.79 4.57 0.54
C TYR A 45 16.29 4.35 0.81
N PRO A 46 15.64 5.29 1.52
CA PRO A 46 14.19 5.30 1.67
C PRO A 46 13.44 5.31 0.33
N THR A 47 12.38 4.51 0.29
CA THR A 47 11.42 4.47 -0.83
C THR A 47 10.69 5.81 -1.00
N ASN A 48 10.31 6.14 -2.24
CA ASN A 48 9.59 7.36 -2.62
C ASN A 48 8.44 7.04 -3.58
N GLY A 49 7.53 8.01 -3.82
CA GLY A 49 6.47 7.89 -4.84
C GLY A 49 5.18 7.20 -4.38
N ILE A 50 5.20 6.46 -3.28
CA ILE A 50 4.01 5.80 -2.69
C ILE A 50 3.74 6.36 -1.30
N ILE A 51 2.47 6.63 -0.99
CA ILE A 51 2.03 7.02 0.35
C ILE A 51 1.59 5.80 1.16
N SER A 52 0.80 4.92 0.54
CA SER A 52 0.22 3.76 1.20
C SER A 52 0.03 2.58 0.26
N VAL A 53 0.27 1.38 0.76
CA VAL A 53 -0.14 0.12 0.14
C VAL A 53 -0.99 -0.64 1.14
N THR A 54 -2.22 -0.96 0.75
CA THR A 54 -3.13 -1.81 1.51
C THR A 54 -3.28 -3.14 0.78
N VAL A 55 -3.02 -4.26 1.46
CA VAL A 55 -3.12 -5.62 0.91
C VAL A 55 -4.19 -6.40 1.66
N PHE A 56 -4.98 -7.16 0.89
CA PHE A 56 -5.99 -8.10 1.33
C PHE A 56 -5.50 -9.51 1.02
N ALA A 57 -5.46 -10.38 2.01
CA ALA A 57 -5.01 -11.77 1.85
C ALA A 57 -5.71 -12.71 2.84
N SER A 58 -5.41 -14.01 2.76
CA SER A 58 -5.97 -15.03 3.66
C SER A 58 -5.43 -14.98 5.09
N SER A 59 -4.22 -14.43 5.29
CA SER A 59 -3.59 -14.31 6.61
C SER A 59 -2.89 -12.95 6.78
N ALA A 60 -2.71 -12.53 8.02
CA ALA A 60 -2.10 -11.25 8.34
C ALA A 60 -0.61 -11.22 7.97
N GLU A 61 0.12 -12.33 8.18
CA GLU A 61 1.54 -12.41 7.86
C GLU A 61 1.78 -12.25 6.35
N LEU A 62 0.94 -12.89 5.52
CA LEU A 62 1.04 -12.76 4.07
C LEU A 62 0.70 -11.34 3.62
N ALA A 63 -0.37 -10.74 4.16
CA ALA A 63 -0.74 -9.38 3.84
C ALA A 63 0.36 -8.37 4.22
N ASP A 64 0.98 -8.54 5.39
CA ASP A 64 2.04 -7.66 5.89
C ASP A 64 3.32 -7.76 5.05
N ALA A 65 3.77 -8.98 4.77
CA ALA A 65 4.94 -9.22 3.91
C ALA A 65 4.75 -8.61 2.51
N LEU A 66 3.57 -8.78 1.92
CA LEU A 66 3.26 -8.25 0.61
C LEU A 66 3.07 -6.73 0.60
N ALA A 67 2.45 -6.15 1.64
CA ALA A 67 2.25 -4.71 1.71
C ALA A 67 3.59 -3.96 1.67
N THR A 68 4.56 -4.42 2.46
CA THR A 68 5.91 -3.85 2.48
C THR A 68 6.67 -4.14 1.18
N SER A 69 6.58 -5.37 0.66
CA SER A 69 7.25 -5.73 -0.60
C SER A 69 6.75 -4.88 -1.78
N VAL A 70 5.43 -4.73 -1.93
CA VAL A 70 4.81 -3.91 -2.99
C VAL A 70 5.18 -2.43 -2.82
N PHE A 71 5.28 -1.93 -1.59
CA PHE A 71 5.74 -0.57 -1.31
C PHE A 71 7.14 -0.32 -1.88
N VAL A 72 8.05 -1.29 -1.71
CA VAL A 72 9.43 -1.24 -2.23
C VAL A 72 9.48 -1.40 -3.76
N MET A 73 8.66 -2.30 -4.32
CA MET A 73 8.66 -2.58 -5.75
C MET A 73 8.11 -1.44 -6.61
N GLY A 74 7.23 -0.60 -6.06
CA GLY A 74 6.49 0.40 -6.82
C GLY A 74 5.16 -0.15 -7.36
N PHE A 75 4.25 0.74 -7.78
CA PHE A 75 2.87 0.35 -8.10
C PHE A 75 2.76 -0.52 -9.36
N ASP A 76 3.52 -0.26 -10.43
CA ASP A 76 3.44 -1.04 -11.67
C ASP A 76 3.87 -2.49 -11.47
N VAL A 77 5.07 -2.69 -10.91
CA VAL A 77 5.63 -4.03 -10.65
C VAL A 77 4.83 -4.72 -9.55
N GLY A 78 4.49 -4.00 -8.48
CA GLY A 78 3.75 -4.54 -7.36
C GLY A 78 2.34 -5.01 -7.73
N ILE A 79 1.60 -4.25 -8.53
CA ILE A 79 0.27 -4.67 -9.01
C ILE A 79 0.38 -5.89 -9.92
N ASN A 80 1.38 -5.93 -10.81
CA ASN A 80 1.62 -7.09 -11.66
C ASN A 80 1.92 -8.36 -10.86
N LEU A 81 2.70 -8.26 -9.78
CA LEU A 81 2.90 -9.40 -8.87
C LEU A 81 1.58 -9.83 -8.23
N ILE A 82 0.84 -8.88 -7.64
CA ILE A 82 -0.40 -9.19 -6.92
C ILE A 82 -1.44 -9.86 -7.83
N ASN A 83 -1.55 -9.40 -9.08
CA ASN A 83 -2.48 -9.99 -10.05
C ASN A 83 -2.15 -11.46 -10.41
N GLN A 84 -0.94 -11.94 -10.14
CA GLN A 84 -0.53 -13.34 -10.34
C GLN A 84 -0.81 -14.22 -9.12
N LEU A 85 -1.09 -13.62 -7.95
CA LEU A 85 -1.30 -14.34 -6.71
C LEU A 85 -2.80 -14.64 -6.50
N PRO A 86 -3.19 -15.90 -6.30
CA PRO A 86 -4.58 -16.24 -6.08
C PRO A 86 -5.08 -15.68 -4.74
N LYS A 87 -6.29 -15.11 -4.74
CA LYS A 87 -6.97 -14.59 -3.53
C LYS A 87 -6.18 -13.50 -2.79
N VAL A 88 -5.32 -12.77 -3.49
CA VAL A 88 -4.64 -11.59 -2.97
C VAL A 88 -5.09 -10.38 -3.79
N ALA A 89 -5.29 -9.25 -3.11
CA ALA A 89 -5.62 -8.00 -3.76
C ALA A 89 -4.92 -6.83 -3.08
N CYS A 90 -4.67 -5.75 -3.81
CA CYS A 90 -4.05 -4.55 -3.25
C CYS A 90 -4.67 -3.25 -3.78
N ILE A 91 -4.53 -2.22 -2.96
CA ILE A 91 -4.82 -0.81 -3.27
C ILE A 91 -3.58 -0.01 -2.91
N ILE A 92 -3.15 0.86 -3.81
CA ILE A 92 -1.98 1.73 -3.64
C ILE A 92 -2.44 3.18 -3.81
N ILE A 93 -1.96 4.07 -2.94
CA ILE A 93 -2.13 5.51 -3.06
C ILE A 93 -0.74 6.11 -3.27
N ASP A 94 -0.53 6.77 -4.40
CA ASP A 94 0.74 7.43 -4.73
C ASP A 94 0.87 8.81 -4.05
N ASP A 95 2.06 9.43 -4.18
CA ASP A 95 2.36 10.75 -3.62
C ASP A 95 1.57 11.91 -4.24
N LYS A 96 0.96 11.69 -5.40
CA LYS A 96 0.02 12.61 -6.07
C LYS A 96 -1.43 12.39 -5.63
N GLY A 97 -1.69 11.37 -4.83
CA GLY A 97 -3.02 11.00 -4.36
C GLY A 97 -3.83 10.16 -5.35
N ASN A 98 -3.23 9.65 -6.44
CA ASN A 98 -3.91 8.73 -7.34
C ASN A 98 -4.06 7.35 -6.71
N ILE A 99 -5.12 6.66 -7.08
CA ILE A 99 -5.40 5.29 -6.65
C ILE A 99 -5.02 4.33 -7.76
N HIS A 100 -4.19 3.34 -7.41
CA HIS A 100 -3.87 2.20 -8.24
C HIS A 100 -4.36 0.94 -7.54
N LYS A 101 -4.86 -0.06 -8.29
CA LYS A 101 -5.43 -1.27 -7.68
C LYS A 101 -5.22 -2.50 -8.55
N SER A 102 -5.11 -3.64 -7.89
CA SER A 102 -5.19 -4.95 -8.53
C SER A 102 -6.60 -5.24 -9.08
N ASN A 103 -6.70 -6.20 -9.99
CA ASN A 103 -7.97 -6.55 -10.68
C ASN A 103 -9.05 -7.06 -9.72
N GLY A 104 -8.67 -7.63 -8.57
CA GLY A 104 -9.59 -8.19 -7.57
C GLY A 104 -10.35 -7.16 -6.72
N ILE A 105 -10.05 -5.85 -6.84
CA ILE A 105 -10.68 -4.80 -6.02
C ILE A 105 -11.80 -4.07 -6.78
N GLN A 106 -13.03 -4.16 -6.25
CA GLN A 106 -14.11 -3.24 -6.58
C GLN A 106 -14.29 -2.22 -5.46
N ILE A 107 -14.03 -0.94 -5.76
CA ILE A 107 -14.26 0.16 -4.83
C ILE A 107 -15.70 0.64 -5.03
N LYS A 108 -16.56 0.48 -4.03
CA LYS A 108 -17.86 1.17 -4.02
C LYS A 108 -17.66 2.56 -3.44
N ASN A 109 -17.83 3.59 -4.26
CA ASN A 109 -17.86 4.97 -3.79
C ASN A 109 -19.22 5.21 -3.12
N PHE A 110 -19.21 5.51 -1.82
CA PHE A 110 -20.37 6.09 -1.15
C PHE A 110 -20.27 7.61 -1.32
N LYS A 111 -21.27 8.19 -2.00
CA LYS A 111 -21.48 9.65 -2.01
C LYS A 111 -22.03 10.09 -0.66
#